data_AF-A0A347WH12-F1
#
_entry.id   AF-A0A347WH12-F1
#
_cell.length_a   1.000
_cell.length_b   1.000
_cell.length_c   1.000
_cell.angle_alpha   90.00
_cell.angle_beta   90.00
_cell.angle_gamma   90.00
#
_symmetry.space_group_name_H-M   'P 1'
#
loop_
_entity.id
_entity.type
_entity.pdbx_description
1 polymer ?
#
loop_
_entity_poly.entity_id
_entity_poly.type
_entity_poly.pdbx_seq_one_letter_code
_entity_poly.pdbx_strand_id
1 'polypeptide(L)'
;MISDEFNLSNYMYLSKISRYREIYERSVKPVEAQLTEVEREIDAYNLRVKCGHRETPLTSGEASSIILFPEEEKLHHHKGACIDVIENINKNTIVNIYHFWERYWFDIIIGKELSGDKERKIKYSDFQNYNSLKKIISKHYEIDEKIEKIKNIANSLKHGNRRNIRALLKAYPDLFERKDDFFISCFGADAISIKRADIEEAFEILSNSGPQKPLTS
;
A
#
# COMPACT_ATOMS: atom_id res chain seq x y z
N MET A 1 -11.03 -30.19 -28.17
CA MET A 1 -9.61 -29.81 -28.02
C MET A 1 -9.61 -28.36 -27.58
N ILE A 2 -9.26 -28.07 -26.33
CA ILE A 2 -9.01 -26.70 -25.88
C ILE A 2 -7.61 -26.40 -26.39
N SER A 3 -7.46 -25.52 -27.37
CA SER A 3 -6.13 -25.00 -27.69
C SER A 3 -5.68 -24.19 -26.48
N ASP A 4 -4.59 -24.61 -25.84
CA ASP A 4 -3.84 -23.78 -24.89
C ASP A 4 -3.19 -22.62 -25.66
N GLU A 5 -4.04 -21.69 -26.09
CA GLU A 5 -3.60 -20.49 -26.79
C GLU A 5 -2.89 -19.59 -25.77
N PHE A 6 -1.61 -19.29 -26.04
CA PHE A 6 -0.80 -18.50 -25.12
C PHE A 6 -1.42 -17.12 -24.90
N ASN A 7 -1.81 -16.84 -23.66
CA ASN A 7 -2.41 -15.58 -23.28
C ASN A 7 -1.33 -14.52 -23.00
N LEU A 8 -0.87 -13.85 -24.06
CA LEU A 8 0.16 -12.80 -23.98
C LEU A 8 -0.24 -11.66 -23.03
N SER A 9 -1.51 -11.27 -23.00
CA SER A 9 -2.01 -10.23 -22.08
C SER A 9 -1.86 -10.65 -20.63
N ASN A 10 -2.24 -11.89 -20.27
CA ASN A 10 -2.06 -12.38 -18.91
C ASN A 10 -0.57 -12.48 -18.53
N TYR A 11 0.26 -12.99 -19.45
CA TYR A 11 1.70 -13.07 -19.23
C TYR A 11 2.31 -11.69 -18.95
N MET A 12 1.99 -10.69 -19.77
CA MET A 12 2.48 -9.32 -19.59
C MET A 12 1.95 -8.68 -18.30
N TYR A 13 0.70 -8.96 -17.92
CA TYR A 13 0.12 -8.53 -16.67
C TYR A 13 0.87 -9.08 -15.47
N LEU A 14 1.03 -10.41 -15.40
CA LEU A 14 1.72 -11.10 -14.31
C LEU A 14 3.19 -10.71 -14.22
N SER A 15 3.87 -10.54 -15.35
CA SER A 15 5.25 -10.04 -15.40
C SER A 15 5.38 -8.65 -14.75
N LYS A 16 4.44 -7.74 -15.04
CA LYS A 16 4.43 -6.41 -14.43
C LYS A 16 4.10 -6.44 -12.94
N ILE A 17 3.15 -7.27 -12.51
CA ILE A 17 2.85 -7.47 -11.09
C ILE A 17 4.08 -8.01 -10.34
N SER A 18 4.74 -9.03 -10.88
CA SER A 18 5.99 -9.56 -10.33
C SER A 18 7.05 -8.47 -10.22
N ARG A 19 7.17 -7.61 -11.23
CA ARG A 19 8.11 -6.49 -11.20
C ARG A 19 7.78 -5.46 -10.11
N TYR A 20 6.51 -5.14 -9.87
CA TYR A 20 6.11 -4.29 -8.75
C TYR A 20 6.47 -4.92 -7.40
N ARG A 21 6.25 -6.24 -7.24
CA ARG A 21 6.65 -6.96 -6.02
C ARG A 21 8.16 -6.91 -5.82
N GLU A 22 8.97 -7.11 -6.86
CA GLU A 22 10.43 -6.95 -6.76
C GLU A 22 10.86 -5.54 -6.33
N ILE A 23 10.22 -4.51 -6.87
CA ILE A 23 10.51 -3.10 -6.52
C ILE A 23 10.15 -2.85 -5.05
N TYR A 24 9.00 -3.32 -4.60
CA TYR A 24 8.58 -3.25 -3.21
C TYR A 24 9.62 -3.91 -2.29
N GLU A 25 9.99 -5.16 -2.58
CA GLU A 25 10.96 -5.94 -1.81
C GLU A 25 12.32 -5.25 -1.71
N ARG A 26 12.82 -4.70 -2.83
CA ARG A 26 14.09 -3.96 -2.87
C ARG A 26 14.04 -2.65 -2.09
N SER A 27 12.85 -2.07 -1.94
CA SER A 27 12.66 -0.80 -1.24
C SER A 27 12.51 -1.01 0.27
N VAL A 28 11.75 -2.03 0.69
CA VAL A 28 11.40 -2.24 2.10
C VAL A 28 12.47 -2.98 2.89
N LYS A 29 13.11 -4.02 2.28
CA LYS A 29 14.08 -4.89 2.99
C LYS A 29 15.27 -4.15 3.61
N PRO A 30 15.91 -3.16 2.94
CA PRO A 30 17.01 -2.43 3.55
C PRO A 30 16.58 -1.68 4.81
N VAL A 31 15.36 -1.15 4.83
CA VAL A 31 14.82 -0.39 5.96
C VAL A 31 14.40 -1.34 7.09
N GLU A 32 13.83 -2.50 6.78
CA GLU A 32 13.54 -3.55 7.77
C GLU A 32 14.82 -4.08 8.44
N ALA A 33 15.91 -4.22 7.67
CA ALA A 33 17.20 -4.60 8.22
C ALA A 33 17.76 -3.52 9.16
N GLN A 34 17.63 -2.24 8.79
CA GLN A 34 17.99 -1.12 9.66
C GLN A 34 17.15 -1.09 10.94
N LEU A 35 15.84 -1.29 10.83
CA LEU A 35 14.94 -1.37 11.97
C LEU A 35 15.38 -2.48 12.95
N THR A 36 15.67 -3.67 12.41
CA THR A 36 16.15 -4.81 13.21
C THR A 36 17.46 -4.48 13.93
N GLU A 37 18.38 -3.77 13.27
CA GLU A 37 19.65 -3.38 13.89
C GLU A 37 19.45 -2.34 14.99
N VAL A 38 18.62 -1.32 14.76
CA VAL A 38 18.28 -0.31 15.78
C VAL A 38 17.59 -0.94 16.99
N GLU A 39 16.73 -1.95 16.78
CA GLU A 39 16.12 -2.69 17.89
C GLU A 39 17.17 -3.42 18.74
N ARG A 40 18.19 -4.01 18.12
CA ARG A 40 19.32 -4.62 18.85
C ARG A 40 20.15 -3.57 19.58
N GLU A 41 20.38 -2.40 18.98
CA GLU A 41 21.09 -1.30 19.63
C GLU A 41 20.33 -0.79 20.86
N ILE A 42 19.00 -0.69 20.78
CA ILE A 42 18.12 -0.36 21.92
C ILE A 42 18.22 -1.42 23.01
N ASP A 43 18.17 -2.71 22.67
CA ASP A 43 18.30 -3.79 23.64
C ASP A 43 19.67 -3.77 24.33
N ALA A 44 20.74 -3.52 23.57
CA ALA A 44 22.09 -3.38 24.10
C ALA A 44 22.22 -2.15 25.03
N TYR A 45 21.65 -1.01 24.63
CA TYR A 45 21.58 0.19 25.47
C TYR A 45 20.88 -0.10 26.81
N ASN A 46 19.70 -0.73 26.75
CA ASN A 46 18.92 -1.11 27.92
C ASN A 46 19.70 -2.06 28.85
N LEU A 47 20.48 -2.99 28.29
CA LEU A 47 21.34 -3.87 29.07
C LEU A 47 22.47 -3.10 29.76
N ARG A 48 23.14 -2.17 29.06
CA ARG A 48 24.19 -1.34 29.66
C ARG A 48 23.65 -0.51 30.82
N VAL A 49 22.48 0.10 30.66
CA VAL A 49 21.81 0.87 31.72
C VAL A 49 21.53 -0.03 32.94
N LYS A 50 21.00 -1.24 32.72
CA LYS A 50 20.79 -2.24 33.79
C LYS A 50 22.10 -2.64 34.49
N CYS A 51 23.21 -2.69 33.77
CA CYS A 51 24.54 -2.97 34.31
C CYS A 51 25.22 -1.75 34.97
N GLY A 52 24.51 -0.63 35.14
CA GLY A 52 25.01 0.55 35.86
C GLY A 52 25.64 1.63 34.98
N HIS A 53 25.54 1.51 33.65
CA HIS A 53 25.84 2.63 32.76
C HIS A 53 24.94 3.83 33.10
N ARG A 54 25.55 5.01 33.24
CA ARG A 54 24.83 6.28 33.44
C ARG A 54 25.15 7.19 32.28
N GLU A 55 24.15 7.41 31.44
CA GLU A 55 24.20 8.45 30.45
C GLU A 55 24.06 9.83 31.12
N THR A 56 24.82 10.82 30.65
CA THR A 56 24.72 12.20 31.13
C THR A 56 23.49 12.85 30.50
N PRO A 57 22.44 13.17 31.29
CA PRO A 57 21.26 13.79 30.71
C PRO A 57 21.54 15.22 30.27
N LEU A 58 20.91 15.63 29.17
CA LEU A 58 20.76 17.03 28.82
C LEU A 58 19.54 17.59 29.55
N THR A 59 19.76 18.61 30.38
CA THR A 59 18.71 19.36 31.05
C THR A 59 18.52 20.69 30.34
N SER A 60 17.32 21.00 29.85
CA SER A 60 17.03 22.32 29.32
C SER A 60 17.02 23.36 30.45
N GLY A 61 17.75 24.46 30.26
CA GLY A 61 17.79 25.58 31.21
C GLY A 61 16.50 26.39 31.18
N GLU A 62 16.10 26.82 32.38
CA GLU A 62 14.83 27.47 32.76
C GLU A 62 13.64 26.50 32.87
N ALA A 63 13.33 26.11 34.12
CA ALA A 63 12.31 25.15 34.55
C ALA A 63 12.61 23.67 34.20
N SER A 64 13.38 23.03 35.08
CA SER A 64 13.71 21.60 35.15
C SER A 64 12.51 20.65 35.02
N SER A 65 12.03 20.41 33.80
CA SER A 65 10.90 19.52 33.52
C SER A 65 11.17 18.50 32.40
N ILE A 66 12.25 18.64 31.62
CA ILE A 66 12.62 17.69 30.57
C ILE A 66 14.05 17.22 30.78
N ILE A 67 14.19 15.93 31.06
CA ILE A 67 15.46 15.19 31.13
C ILE A 67 15.55 14.40 29.82
N LEU A 68 16.53 14.74 28.98
CA LEU A 68 16.79 14.04 27.72
C LEU A 68 18.03 13.18 27.86
N PHE A 69 17.94 11.92 27.44
CA PHE A 69 19.05 10.98 27.32
C PHE A 69 19.42 10.91 25.83
N PRO A 70 20.49 11.60 25.37
CA PRO A 70 20.78 11.78 23.94
C PRO A 70 20.87 10.50 23.11
N GLU A 71 21.46 9.44 23.65
CA GLU A 71 21.62 8.14 23.02
C GLU A 71 20.28 7.40 22.94
N GLU A 72 19.54 7.33 24.06
CA GLU A 72 18.18 6.75 24.09
C GLU A 72 17.27 7.44 23.06
N GLU A 73 17.20 8.78 23.10
CA GLU A 73 16.36 9.59 22.21
C GLU A 73 16.75 9.38 20.74
N LYS A 74 18.07 9.36 20.44
CA LYS A 74 18.55 9.10 19.08
C LYS A 74 18.13 7.72 18.57
N LEU A 75 18.22 6.69 19.41
CA LEU A 75 17.83 5.33 19.06
C LEU A 75 16.32 5.22 18.82
N HIS A 76 15.51 5.79 19.71
CA HIS A 76 14.05 5.81 19.55
C HIS A 76 13.60 6.63 18.34
N HIS A 77 14.24 7.77 18.08
CA HIS A 77 13.99 8.57 16.89
C HIS A 77 14.34 7.79 15.60
N HIS A 78 15.49 7.11 15.57
CA HIS A 78 15.89 6.28 14.43
C HIS A 78 14.91 5.13 14.21
N LYS A 79 14.47 4.45 15.27
CA LYS A 79 13.43 3.42 15.20
C LYS A 79 12.14 3.97 14.60
N GLY A 80 11.67 5.12 15.08
CA GLY A 80 10.48 5.80 14.56
C GLY A 80 10.60 6.11 13.08
N ALA A 81 11.73 6.69 12.65
CA ALA A 81 11.99 7.00 11.25
C ALA A 81 11.95 5.76 10.35
N CYS A 82 12.50 4.62 10.79
CA CYS A 82 12.42 3.37 10.03
C CYS A 82 10.96 2.89 9.86
N ILE A 83 10.16 2.95 10.94
CA ILE A 83 8.74 2.57 10.91
C ILE A 83 7.98 3.46 9.92
N ASP A 84 8.15 4.78 10.01
CA ASP A 84 7.48 5.75 9.14
C ASP A 84 7.83 5.52 7.66
N VAL A 85 9.10 5.23 7.36
CA VAL A 85 9.54 4.95 5.99
C VAL A 85 8.92 3.65 5.46
N ILE A 86 8.91 2.57 6.26
CA ILE A 86 8.28 1.30 5.87
C ILE A 86 6.79 1.50 5.60
N GLU A 87 6.09 2.21 6.49
CA GLU A 87 4.66 2.45 6.36
C GLU A 87 4.35 3.27 5.10
N ASN A 88 5.17 4.28 4.79
CA ASN A 88 5.06 5.06 3.57
C ASN A 88 5.33 4.24 2.31
N ILE A 89 6.33 3.35 2.31
CA ILE A 89 6.57 2.42 1.20
C ILE A 89 5.34 1.53 0.98
N ASN A 90 4.77 0.99 2.07
CA ASN A 90 3.56 0.15 2.01
C ASN A 90 2.37 0.92 1.43
N LYS A 91 2.02 2.09 1.99
CA LYS A 91 0.94 2.96 1.52
C LYS A 91 1.07 3.29 0.04
N ASN A 92 2.25 3.73 -0.40
CA ASN A 92 2.52 4.05 -1.80
C ASN A 92 2.43 2.83 -2.71
N THR A 93 2.87 1.67 -2.24
CA THR A 93 2.80 0.42 -3.01
C THR A 93 1.35 0.06 -3.31
N ILE A 94 0.44 0.09 -2.34
CA ILE A 94 -1.00 -0.20 -2.56
C ILE A 94 -1.60 0.75 -3.61
N VAL A 95 -1.34 2.05 -3.48
CA VAL A 95 -1.86 3.05 -4.42
C VAL A 95 -1.36 2.77 -5.85
N ASN A 96 -0.06 2.49 -5.99
CA ASN A 96 0.56 2.27 -7.30
C ASN A 96 0.09 0.99 -7.97
N ILE A 97 0.02 -0.14 -7.23
CA ILE A 97 -0.39 -1.41 -7.82
C ILE A 97 -1.87 -1.41 -8.21
N TYR A 98 -2.72 -0.74 -7.42
CA TYR A 98 -4.14 -0.57 -7.76
C TYR A 98 -4.32 0.26 -9.04
N HIS A 99 -3.63 1.40 -9.16
CA HIS A 99 -3.72 2.22 -10.36
C HIS A 99 -3.07 1.56 -11.59
N PHE A 100 -2.05 0.73 -11.38
CA PHE A 100 -1.57 -0.15 -12.44
C PHE A 100 -2.68 -1.09 -12.93
N TRP A 101 -3.38 -1.78 -12.04
CA TRP A 101 -4.48 -2.68 -12.39
C TRP A 101 -5.58 -1.94 -13.18
N GLU A 102 -6.01 -0.78 -12.68
CA GLU A 102 -7.02 0.07 -13.31
C GLU A 102 -6.62 0.46 -14.73
N ARG A 103 -5.38 0.96 -14.90
CA ARG A 103 -4.86 1.38 -16.19
C ARG A 103 -4.65 0.21 -17.15
N TYR A 104 -4.21 -0.94 -16.66
CA TYR A 104 -3.99 -2.11 -17.50
C TYR A 104 -5.30 -2.62 -18.09
N TRP A 105 -6.37 -2.65 -17.29
CA TRP A 105 -7.70 -3.00 -17.78
C TRP A 105 -8.27 -1.98 -18.77
N PHE A 106 -8.01 -0.68 -18.54
CA PHE A 106 -8.35 0.35 -19.50
C PHE A 106 -7.69 0.12 -20.86
N ASP A 107 -6.38 -0.14 -20.89
CA ASP A 107 -5.64 -0.37 -22.13
C ASP A 107 -6.18 -1.60 -22.88
N ILE A 108 -6.51 -2.68 -22.16
CA ILE A 108 -7.12 -3.88 -22.73
C ILE A 108 -8.50 -3.59 -23.34
N ILE A 109 -9.37 -2.89 -22.59
CA ILE A 109 -10.75 -2.64 -23.00
C ILE A 109 -10.81 -1.65 -24.15
N ILE A 110 -10.02 -0.58 -24.11
CA ILE A 110 -9.89 0.33 -25.24
C ILE A 110 -9.41 -0.40 -26.48
N GLY A 111 -8.38 -1.25 -26.36
CA GLY A 111 -7.92 -2.08 -27.46
C GLY A 111 -9.04 -2.91 -28.10
N LYS A 112 -9.97 -3.41 -27.29
CA LYS A 112 -11.13 -4.19 -27.74
C LYS A 112 -12.27 -3.34 -28.31
N GLU A 113 -12.75 -2.32 -27.59
CA GLU A 113 -13.89 -1.50 -28.04
C GLU A 113 -13.54 -0.68 -29.30
N LEU A 114 -12.28 -0.24 -29.47
CA LEU A 114 -11.82 0.42 -30.70
C LEU A 114 -11.63 -0.52 -31.90
N SER A 115 -11.50 -1.83 -31.67
CA SER A 115 -11.44 -2.81 -32.76
C SER A 115 -12.80 -3.05 -33.43
N GLY A 116 -13.90 -2.73 -32.73
CA GLY A 116 -15.27 -2.89 -33.23
C GLY A 116 -15.95 -1.59 -33.66
N ASP A 117 -15.55 -0.43 -33.15
CA ASP A 117 -16.24 0.84 -33.41
C ASP A 117 -15.26 2.02 -33.50
N LYS A 118 -14.91 2.45 -34.72
CA LYS A 118 -13.87 3.46 -34.99
C LYS A 118 -14.19 4.87 -34.47
N GLU A 119 -15.44 5.12 -34.04
CA GLU A 119 -15.93 6.45 -33.68
C GLU A 119 -15.91 6.75 -32.17
N ARG A 120 -15.76 5.75 -31.30
CA ARG A 120 -15.76 5.97 -29.83
C ARG A 120 -14.40 6.43 -29.30
N LYS A 121 -14.25 7.73 -29.06
CA LYS A 121 -13.12 8.29 -28.30
C LYS A 121 -13.35 8.14 -26.79
N ILE A 122 -13.11 6.95 -26.24
CA ILE A 122 -13.14 6.72 -24.78
C ILE A 122 -11.86 7.34 -24.18
N LYS A 123 -12.00 8.24 -23.21
CA LYS A 123 -10.86 8.80 -22.46
C LYS A 123 -10.68 8.06 -21.14
N TYR A 124 -9.47 8.09 -20.61
CA TYR A 124 -9.19 7.51 -19.28
C TYR A 124 -10.06 8.13 -18.18
N SER A 125 -10.36 9.43 -18.27
CA SER A 125 -11.29 10.13 -17.37
C SER A 125 -12.69 9.51 -17.33
N ASP A 126 -13.15 8.96 -18.45
CA ASP A 126 -14.47 8.32 -18.56
C ASP A 126 -14.47 6.93 -17.89
N PHE A 127 -13.27 6.41 -17.63
CA PHE A 127 -12.98 5.10 -17.07
C PHE A 127 -12.59 5.13 -15.58
N GLN A 128 -12.28 6.31 -15.04
CA GLN A 128 -11.88 6.50 -13.64
C GLN A 128 -12.99 6.19 -12.62
N ASN A 129 -14.26 6.16 -13.06
CA ASN A 129 -15.33 5.71 -12.18
C ASN A 129 -15.27 4.19 -12.07
N TYR A 130 -14.88 3.69 -10.89
CA TYR A 130 -14.77 2.26 -10.63
C TYR A 130 -16.03 1.45 -10.99
N ASN A 131 -17.24 1.99 -10.79
CA ASN A 131 -18.46 1.26 -11.15
C ASN A 131 -18.59 1.12 -12.66
N SER A 132 -18.20 2.15 -13.42
CA SER A 132 -18.15 2.10 -14.88
C SER A 132 -17.07 1.12 -15.36
N LEU A 133 -15.86 1.21 -14.79
CA LEU A 133 -14.74 0.30 -15.03
C LEU A 133 -15.16 -1.16 -14.82
N LYS A 134 -15.66 -1.48 -13.62
CA LYS A 134 -16.14 -2.81 -13.23
C LYS A 134 -17.20 -3.31 -14.20
N LYS A 135 -18.21 -2.49 -14.50
CA LYS A 135 -19.29 -2.85 -15.44
C LYS A 135 -18.76 -3.19 -16.84
N ILE A 136 -17.75 -2.47 -17.34
CA ILE A 136 -17.21 -2.70 -18.68
C ILE A 136 -16.30 -3.94 -18.70
N ILE A 137 -15.41 -4.10 -17.72
CA ILE A 137 -14.60 -5.33 -17.57
C ILE A 137 -15.50 -6.55 -17.42
N SER A 138 -16.58 -6.45 -16.63
CA SER A 138 -17.53 -7.54 -16.38
C SER A 138 -18.27 -8.03 -17.63
N LYS A 139 -18.22 -7.31 -18.76
CA LYS A 139 -18.71 -7.83 -20.05
C LYS A 139 -17.81 -8.94 -20.61
N HIS A 140 -16.56 -9.02 -20.15
CA HIS A 140 -15.52 -9.88 -20.73
C HIS A 140 -14.84 -10.77 -19.69
N TYR A 141 -14.79 -10.33 -18.42
CA TYR A 141 -14.08 -11.02 -17.35
C TYR A 141 -14.82 -10.93 -16.02
N GLU A 142 -14.72 -11.99 -15.23
CA GLU A 142 -15.13 -11.95 -13.83
C GLU A 142 -14.14 -11.09 -13.04
N ILE A 143 -14.66 -10.15 -12.23
CA ILE A 143 -13.85 -9.36 -11.32
C ILE A 143 -14.13 -9.84 -9.91
N ASP A 144 -13.08 -10.33 -9.25
CA ASP A 144 -13.13 -10.69 -7.84
C ASP A 144 -13.51 -9.48 -6.98
N GLU A 145 -14.50 -9.65 -6.10
CA GLU A 145 -14.93 -8.63 -5.16
C GLU A 145 -13.81 -8.20 -4.21
N LYS A 146 -12.78 -9.02 -3.99
CA LYS A 146 -11.60 -8.68 -3.19
C LYS A 146 -10.85 -7.45 -3.72
N ILE A 147 -10.94 -7.15 -5.03
CA ILE A 147 -10.37 -5.91 -5.60
C ILE A 147 -10.98 -4.66 -4.96
N GLU A 148 -12.21 -4.75 -4.44
CA GLU A 148 -12.86 -3.63 -3.76
C GLU A 148 -12.14 -3.21 -2.49
N LYS A 149 -11.55 -4.16 -1.77
CA LYS A 149 -10.71 -3.85 -0.59
C LYS A 149 -9.54 -2.98 -1.02
N ILE A 150 -8.78 -3.41 -2.03
CA ILE A 150 -7.61 -2.68 -2.56
C ILE A 150 -8.02 -1.27 -3.02
N LYS A 151 -9.10 -1.17 -3.79
CA LYS A 151 -9.65 0.11 -4.27
C LYS A 151 -9.93 1.04 -3.11
N ASN A 152 -10.68 0.56 -2.11
CA ASN A 152 -11.10 1.40 -0.99
C ASN A 152 -9.90 1.91 -0.20
N ILE A 153 -8.87 1.07 -0.01
CA ILE A 153 -7.61 1.48 0.62
C ILE A 153 -6.90 2.52 -0.25
N ALA A 154 -6.64 2.23 -1.53
CA ALA A 154 -5.93 3.13 -2.44
C ALA A 154 -6.62 4.50 -2.58
N ASN A 155 -7.94 4.52 -2.72
CA ASN A 155 -8.71 5.77 -2.81
C ASN A 155 -8.72 6.56 -1.49
N SER A 156 -8.73 5.87 -0.35
CA SER A 156 -8.66 6.53 0.96
C SER A 156 -7.28 7.16 1.18
N LEU A 157 -6.21 6.44 0.80
CA LEU A 157 -4.83 6.93 0.86
C LEU A 157 -4.60 8.11 -0.10
N LYS A 158 -5.05 8.00 -1.35
CA LYS A 158 -4.81 9.03 -2.38
C LYS A 158 -5.55 10.34 -2.13
N HIS A 159 -6.80 10.26 -1.66
CA HIS A 159 -7.66 11.45 -1.58
C HIS A 159 -7.81 11.99 -0.16
N GLY A 160 -7.42 11.23 0.88
CA GLY A 160 -7.52 11.68 2.27
C GLY A 160 -8.94 12.05 2.71
N ASN A 161 -9.97 11.59 1.99
CA ASN A 161 -11.36 11.97 2.27
C ASN A 161 -11.84 11.28 3.55
N ARG A 162 -12.16 12.07 4.59
CA ARG A 162 -12.65 11.57 5.89
C ARG A 162 -13.84 10.61 5.78
N ARG A 163 -14.74 10.82 4.81
CA ARG A 163 -15.89 9.92 4.60
C ARG A 163 -15.41 8.54 4.13
N ASN A 164 -14.44 8.49 3.22
CA ASN A 164 -13.87 7.24 2.73
C ASN A 164 -13.08 6.54 3.83
N ILE A 165 -12.28 7.28 4.60
CA ILE A 165 -11.51 6.74 5.72
C ILE A 165 -12.42 6.15 6.80
N ARG A 166 -13.52 6.83 7.17
CA ARG A 166 -14.51 6.28 8.11
C ARG A 166 -15.22 5.04 7.57
N ALA A 167 -15.55 5.03 6.28
CA ALA A 167 -16.12 3.84 5.64
C ALA A 167 -15.11 2.67 5.64
N LEU A 168 -13.83 2.97 5.39
CA LEU A 168 -12.73 2.01 5.44
C LEU A 168 -12.55 1.46 6.86
N LEU A 169 -12.56 2.30 7.90
CA LEU A 169 -12.51 1.88 9.30
C LEU A 169 -13.64 0.91 9.65
N LYS A 170 -14.86 1.19 9.18
CA LYS A 170 -16.01 0.32 9.43
C LYS A 170 -15.86 -1.05 8.75
N ALA A 171 -15.34 -1.07 7.52
CA ALA A 171 -15.22 -2.30 6.73
C ALA A 171 -13.98 -3.13 7.11
N TYR A 172 -12.86 -2.48 7.41
CA TYR A 172 -11.55 -3.09 7.65
C TYR A 172 -10.87 -2.41 8.86
N PRO A 173 -11.40 -2.64 10.08
CA PRO A 173 -10.90 -1.97 11.27
C PRO A 173 -9.46 -2.36 11.64
N ASP A 174 -8.94 -3.47 11.12
CA ASP A 174 -7.59 -3.95 11.43
C ASP A 174 -6.48 -3.17 10.72
N LEU A 175 -6.84 -2.34 9.74
CA LEU A 175 -5.94 -1.39 9.07
C LEU A 175 -5.70 -0.12 9.90
N PHE A 176 -6.15 -0.07 11.15
CA PHE A 176 -6.06 1.11 11.99
C PHE A 176 -5.50 0.73 13.36
N GLU A 177 -4.36 1.31 13.74
CA GLU A 177 -3.81 1.16 15.10
C GLU A 177 -4.67 1.90 16.12
N ARG A 178 -5.19 3.07 15.73
CA ARG A 178 -6.08 3.90 16.53
C ARG A 178 -7.39 4.15 15.79
N LYS A 179 -8.50 3.92 16.50
CA LYS A 179 -9.86 3.94 15.95
C LYS A 179 -10.69 5.14 16.44
N ASP A 180 -10.09 6.01 17.26
CA ASP A 180 -10.80 7.17 17.80
C ASP A 180 -10.98 8.28 16.76
N ASP A 181 -12.17 8.90 16.79
CA ASP A 181 -12.57 9.92 15.80
C ASP A 181 -11.65 11.14 15.81
N PHE A 182 -11.07 11.49 16.97
CA PHE A 182 -10.14 12.60 17.10
C PHE A 182 -8.87 12.32 16.30
N PHE A 183 -8.22 11.18 16.53
CA PHE A 183 -7.04 10.76 15.79
C PHE A 183 -7.31 10.70 14.28
N ILE A 184 -8.39 10.05 13.84
CA ILE A 184 -8.73 9.95 12.43
C ILE A 184 -8.98 11.34 11.80
N SER A 185 -9.61 12.25 12.55
CA SER A 185 -9.85 13.62 12.09
C SER A 185 -8.55 14.41 11.90
N CYS A 186 -7.58 14.23 12.79
CA CYS A 186 -6.28 14.92 12.75
C CYS A 186 -5.32 14.35 11.70
N PHE A 187 -5.22 13.02 11.62
CA PHE A 187 -4.21 12.33 10.81
C PHE A 187 -4.72 11.90 9.42
N GLY A 188 -6.03 11.82 9.19
CA GLY A 188 -6.58 11.56 7.87
C GLY A 188 -6.07 10.24 7.26
N ALA A 189 -5.44 10.32 6.09
CA ALA A 189 -4.87 9.15 5.41
C ALA A 189 -3.74 8.49 6.20
N ASP A 190 -3.00 9.27 7.00
CA ASP A 190 -1.90 8.76 7.81
C ASP A 190 -2.38 7.85 8.94
N ALA A 191 -3.66 7.96 9.34
CA ALA A 191 -4.28 7.06 10.31
C ALA A 191 -4.46 5.62 9.79
N ILE A 192 -4.35 5.39 8.48
CA ILE A 192 -4.42 4.06 7.88
C ILE A 192 -3.05 3.40 8.03
N SER A 193 -2.95 2.35 8.82
CA SER A 193 -1.72 1.57 8.98
C SER A 193 -1.73 0.37 8.04
N ILE A 194 -0.82 0.41 7.05
CA ILE A 194 -0.65 -0.67 6.08
C ILE A 194 0.57 -1.48 6.46
N LYS A 195 0.36 -2.75 6.79
CA LYS A 195 1.42 -3.69 7.16
C LYS A 195 1.89 -4.46 5.93
N ARG A 196 3.04 -5.11 6.05
CA ARG A 196 3.59 -5.99 5.02
C ARG A 196 2.59 -7.07 4.56
N ALA A 197 1.85 -7.65 5.50
CA ALA A 197 0.85 -8.67 5.19
C ALA A 197 -0.26 -8.13 4.26
N ASP A 198 -0.68 -6.87 4.44
CA ASP A 198 -1.67 -6.22 3.59
C ASP A 198 -1.12 -6.01 2.16
N ILE A 199 0.18 -5.73 2.03
CA ILE A 199 0.85 -5.62 0.73
C ILE A 199 0.90 -6.97 0.01
N GLU A 200 1.25 -8.04 0.72
CA GLU A 200 1.30 -9.37 0.12
C GLU A 200 -0.09 -9.87 -0.29
N GLU A 201 -1.10 -9.68 0.56
CA GLU A 201 -2.49 -9.95 0.22
C GLU A 201 -2.90 -9.14 -1.03
N ALA A 202 -2.48 -7.88 -1.11
CA ALA A 202 -2.78 -7.05 -2.27
C ALA A 202 -2.16 -7.60 -3.56
N PHE A 203 -0.89 -8.01 -3.52
CA PHE A 203 -0.25 -8.64 -4.67
C PHE A 203 -0.95 -9.94 -5.07
N GLU A 204 -1.35 -10.79 -4.11
CA GLU A 204 -2.07 -12.02 -4.40
C GLU A 204 -3.44 -11.78 -5.06
N ILE A 205 -4.21 -10.83 -4.52
CA ILE A 205 -5.49 -10.42 -5.11
C ILE A 205 -5.26 -9.92 -6.54
N LEU A 206 -4.27 -9.05 -6.74
CA LEU A 206 -4.01 -8.48 -8.06
C LEU A 206 -3.53 -9.54 -9.06
N SER A 207 -2.58 -10.41 -8.69
CA SER A 207 -2.11 -11.51 -9.53
C SER A 207 -3.25 -12.38 -10.07
N ASN A 208 -4.32 -12.57 -9.29
CA ASN A 208 -5.48 -13.36 -9.72
C ASN A 208 -6.51 -12.56 -10.53
N SER A 209 -6.46 -11.22 -10.50
CA SER A 209 -7.42 -10.32 -11.13
C SER A 209 -7.08 -9.88 -12.56
N GLY A 210 -6.04 -10.50 -13.15
CA GLY A 210 -5.63 -10.25 -14.53
C GLY A 210 -6.55 -10.90 -15.58
N PRO A 211 -6.28 -10.69 -16.87
CA PRO A 211 -7.06 -11.27 -17.97
C PRO A 211 -6.74 -12.76 -18.13
N GLN A 212 -7.27 -13.64 -17.26
CA GLN A 212 -6.88 -15.06 -17.19
C GLN A 212 -7.13 -15.86 -18.47
N LYS A 213 -8.15 -15.49 -19.26
CA LYS A 213 -8.48 -16.15 -20.52
C LYS A 213 -8.12 -15.23 -21.70
N PRO A 214 -7.65 -15.77 -22.84
CA PRO A 214 -7.48 -14.99 -24.05
C PRO A 214 -8.77 -14.26 -24.38
N LEU A 215 -8.65 -13.04 -24.90
CA LEU A 215 -9.78 -12.29 -25.43
C LEU A 215 -10.32 -13.02 -26.65
N THR A 216 -11.30 -13.90 -26.48
CA THR A 216 -12.04 -14.45 -27.62
C THR A 216 -12.84 -13.32 -28.27
N SER A 217 -12.74 -13.26 -29.59
CA SER A 217 -13.43 -12.31 -30.47
C SER A 217 -14.94 -12.40 -30.30
#